data_AF-A0A147ETR1-F1
#
_entry.id   AF-A0A147ETR1-F1
#
_cell.length_a   1.000
_cell.length_b   1.000
_cell.length_c   1.000
_cell.angle_alpha   90.00
_cell.angle_beta   90.00
_cell.angle_gamma   90.00
#
_symmetry.space_group_name_H-M   'P 1'
#
loop_
_entity.id
_entity.type
_entity.pdbx_description
1 polymer ?
#
loop_
_entity_poly.entity_id
_entity_poly.type
_entity_poly.pdbx_seq_one_letter_code
_entity_poly.pdbx_strand_id
1 'polypeptide(L)'
;MTEPTTLDAEALRARPSRAELRRFWALFRQEYPRVRDQERRGRRGLFTFLLIVSGVGALGAWATIASAIRKGGSDEVRPMALFLFLFLGVFVFSLWGVARTAKGRTSPREHWALAHFAEDNGLVYTPGPRSGTMRAWWSITGHTVARQMTRENADGRTVEWADYEIRNATRRFTYSPVGGWIKIGLRRPLPHIIVRATRRGTRAFAVAAVPDSGQRLSLEGDFDEHFDLYCPEGYEADALYLFTPDVMAQAIDDAGGWDIEIVDDLLLLVHPRDVVTTDPARWAEVIRTADAFATKLEQWERWRETQRRDDPAVDEARLDLTRVAPAGRRLQTSWGLAAWVSFALVAALIVVFFLLGRP
;
A
#
# COMPACT_ATOMS: atom_id res chain seq x y z
N MET A 1 -19.59 15.62 -21.22
CA MET A 1 -18.26 16.23 -21.20
C MET A 1 -18.21 17.14 -19.98
N THR A 2 -17.67 16.65 -18.87
CA THR A 2 -17.29 17.52 -17.75
C THR A 2 -16.07 18.31 -18.21
N GLU A 3 -16.06 19.63 -18.02
CA GLU A 3 -14.85 20.42 -18.25
C GLU A 3 -13.68 19.81 -17.46
N PRO A 4 -12.43 19.88 -17.98
CA PRO A 4 -11.29 19.48 -17.20
C PRO A 4 -11.22 20.35 -15.95
N THR A 5 -11.62 19.80 -14.80
CA THR A 5 -11.54 20.46 -13.50
C THR A 5 -10.11 20.94 -13.32
N THR A 6 -9.91 22.24 -13.47
CA THR A 6 -8.58 22.82 -13.40
C THR A 6 -8.22 22.82 -11.92
N LEU A 7 -7.34 21.91 -11.51
CA LEU A 7 -6.98 21.77 -10.11
C LEU A 7 -6.29 23.04 -9.61
N ASP A 8 -6.83 23.65 -8.57
CA ASP A 8 -6.15 24.73 -7.87
C ASP A 8 -4.99 24.15 -7.07
N ALA A 9 -3.78 24.31 -7.59
CA ALA A 9 -2.56 23.83 -6.95
C ALA A 9 -1.75 24.96 -6.30
N GLU A 10 -2.32 26.14 -6.06
CA GLU A 10 -1.62 27.25 -5.43
C GLU A 10 -1.17 26.89 -4.01
N ALA A 11 -2.07 26.31 -3.21
CA ALA A 11 -1.78 25.86 -1.84
C ALA A 11 -0.59 24.91 -1.74
N LEU A 12 -0.38 24.03 -2.74
CA LEU A 12 0.73 23.08 -2.78
C LEU A 12 2.09 23.78 -2.97
N ARG A 13 2.11 24.90 -3.68
CA ARG A 13 3.32 25.68 -3.98
C ARG A 13 3.57 26.79 -2.95
N ALA A 14 2.52 27.22 -2.25
CA ALA A 14 2.55 28.31 -1.30
C ALA A 14 3.59 28.09 -0.18
N ARG A 15 4.03 29.21 0.41
CA ARG A 15 4.95 29.23 1.54
C ARG A 15 4.32 30.04 2.68
N PRO A 16 3.54 29.40 3.57
CA PRO A 16 2.88 30.13 4.64
C PRO A 16 3.91 30.70 5.62
N SER A 17 3.55 31.82 6.24
CA SER A 17 4.35 32.42 7.30
C SER A 17 4.45 31.49 8.52
N ARG A 18 5.47 31.71 9.36
CA ARG A 18 5.64 30.95 10.61
C ARG A 18 4.48 31.16 11.60
N ALA A 19 3.77 32.29 11.52
CA ALA A 19 2.64 32.58 12.40
C ALA A 19 1.42 31.77 11.97
N GLU A 20 1.08 31.78 10.68
CA GLU A 20 -0.02 31.00 10.10
C GLU A 20 0.19 29.51 10.32
N LEU A 21 1.39 29.00 10.03
CA LEU A 21 1.69 27.58 10.19
C LEU A 21 1.55 27.12 11.65
N ARG A 22 1.93 27.97 12.62
CA ARG A 22 1.76 27.67 14.05
C ARG A 22 0.29 27.65 14.45
N ARG A 23 -0.52 28.60 13.96
CA ARG A 23 -1.97 28.65 14.22
C ARG A 23 -2.67 27.43 13.63
N PHE A 24 -2.42 27.13 12.35
CA PHE A 24 -2.92 25.92 11.70
C PHE A 24 -2.54 24.67 12.48
N TRP A 25 -1.26 24.48 12.79
CA TRP A 25 -0.79 23.28 13.48
C TRP A 25 -1.31 23.14 14.91
N ALA A 26 -1.70 24.23 15.56
CA ALA A 26 -2.37 24.18 16.85
C ALA A 26 -3.78 23.60 16.72
N LEU A 27 -4.58 24.11 15.79
CA LEU A 27 -5.95 23.65 15.52
C LEU A 27 -5.96 22.23 14.94
N PHE A 28 -5.12 21.97 13.94
CA PHE A 28 -5.04 20.68 13.25
C PHE A 28 -4.71 19.51 14.19
N ARG A 29 -3.93 19.76 15.24
CA ARG A 29 -3.62 18.74 16.27
C ARG A 29 -4.73 18.53 17.29
N GLN A 30 -5.62 19.51 17.47
CA GLN A 30 -6.80 19.35 18.31
C GLN A 30 -7.83 18.49 17.58
N GLU A 31 -8.03 18.74 16.29
CA GLU A 31 -8.93 17.98 15.43
C GLU A 31 -8.41 16.56 15.14
N TYR A 32 -7.11 16.43 14.86
CA TYR A 32 -6.47 15.13 14.60
C TYR A 32 -5.35 14.82 15.61
N PRO A 33 -5.66 14.41 16.85
CA PRO A 33 -4.65 14.14 17.89
C PRO A 33 -3.60 13.10 17.48
N ARG A 34 -3.99 12.13 16.64
CA ARG A 34 -3.12 11.05 16.16
C ARG A 34 -2.02 11.52 15.22
N VAL A 35 -2.14 12.69 14.57
CA VAL A 35 -1.09 13.25 13.69
C VAL A 35 0.26 13.44 14.40
N ARG A 36 0.25 13.48 15.73
CA ARG A 36 1.49 13.53 16.51
C ARG A 36 2.28 12.22 16.41
N ASP A 37 1.63 11.11 16.11
CA ASP A 37 2.19 9.77 16.08
C ASP A 37 3.01 9.52 17.36
N GLN A 38 2.29 9.45 18.49
CA GLN A 38 2.92 9.36 19.81
C GLN A 38 3.80 8.12 19.95
N GLU A 39 3.41 6.99 19.35
CA GLU A 39 4.21 5.76 19.32
C GLU A 39 5.55 5.97 18.60
N ARG A 40 5.53 6.56 17.39
CA ARG A 40 6.77 6.82 16.65
C ARG A 40 7.63 7.88 17.33
N ARG A 41 7.03 8.89 17.97
CA ARG A 41 7.75 9.87 18.80
C ARG A 41 8.40 9.21 20.00
N GLY A 42 7.69 8.33 20.71
CA GLY A 42 8.21 7.57 21.85
C GLY A 42 9.37 6.69 21.44
N ARG A 43 9.22 5.93 20.36
CA ARG A 43 10.30 5.08 19.79
C ARG A 43 11.51 5.90 19.36
N ARG A 44 11.30 7.04 18.71
CA ARG A 44 12.39 7.95 18.35
C ARG A 44 13.07 8.54 19.59
N GLY A 45 12.30 8.92 20.61
CA GLY A 45 12.81 9.37 21.90
C GLY A 45 13.70 8.31 22.54
N LEU A 46 13.25 7.06 22.57
CA LEU A 46 14.03 5.91 23.04
C LEU A 46 15.32 5.72 22.25
N PHE A 47 15.27 5.67 20.91
CA PHE A 47 16.49 5.53 20.10
C PHE A 47 17.44 6.72 20.26
N THR A 48 16.91 7.94 20.41
CA THR A 48 17.74 9.14 20.64
C THR A 48 18.42 9.05 22.01
N PHE A 49 17.70 8.62 23.04
CA PHE A 49 18.25 8.37 24.37
C PHE A 49 19.35 7.30 24.33
N LEU A 50 19.09 6.15 23.70
CA LEU A 50 20.07 5.08 23.54
C LEU A 50 21.31 5.53 22.75
N LEU A 51 21.12 6.34 21.70
CA LEU A 51 22.21 6.92 20.92
C LEU A 51 23.12 7.81 21.78
N ILE A 52 22.53 8.68 22.61
CA ILE A 52 23.28 9.56 23.52
C ILE A 52 24.02 8.72 24.58
N VAL A 53 23.32 7.82 25.27
CA VAL A 53 23.91 6.99 26.33
C VAL A 53 25.03 6.11 25.79
N SER A 54 24.82 5.46 24.65
CA SER A 54 25.86 4.62 24.03
C SER A 54 27.04 5.43 23.51
N GLY A 55 26.82 6.63 22.96
CA GLY A 55 27.89 7.53 22.54
C GLY A 55 28.75 7.99 23.71
N VAL A 56 28.12 8.43 24.81
CA VAL A 56 28.83 8.81 26.04
C VAL A 56 29.57 7.62 26.66
N GLY A 57 28.93 6.44 26.70
CA GLY A 57 29.54 5.20 27.19
C GLY A 57 30.76 4.76 26.36
N ALA A 58 30.66 4.83 25.03
CA ALA A 58 31.78 4.54 24.13
C ALA A 58 32.95 5.50 24.33
N LEU A 59 32.69 6.81 24.49
CA LEU A 59 33.72 7.80 24.78
C LEU A 59 34.40 7.55 26.13
N GLY A 60 33.63 7.19 27.16
CA GLY A 60 34.15 6.82 28.47
C GLY A 60 35.04 5.57 28.41
N ALA A 61 34.55 4.51 27.77
CA ALA A 61 35.31 3.27 27.58
C ALA A 61 36.58 3.48 26.76
N TRP A 62 36.52 4.34 25.73
CA TRP A 62 37.71 4.73 24.97
C TRP A 62 38.74 5.43 25.85
N ALA A 63 38.31 6.40 26.67
CA ALA A 63 39.20 7.14 27.55
C ALA A 63 39.86 6.25 28.60
N THR A 64 39.12 5.29 29.17
CA THR A 64 39.67 4.33 30.14
C THR A 64 40.65 3.35 29.48
N ILE A 65 40.36 2.85 28.27
CA ILE A 65 41.29 2.00 27.49
C ILE A 65 42.58 2.77 27.20
N ALA A 66 42.47 4.00 26.70
CA ALA A 66 43.64 4.84 26.41
C ALA A 66 44.49 5.09 27.66
N SER A 67 43.86 5.26 28.83
CA SER A 67 44.55 5.36 30.12
C SER A 67 45.21 4.05 30.55
N ALA A 68 44.53 2.90 30.42
CA ALA A 68 45.06 1.59 30.80
C ALA A 68 46.28 1.21 29.97
N ILE A 69 46.24 1.44 28.65
CA ILE A 69 47.37 1.25 27.74
C ILE A 69 48.57 2.11 28.16
N ARG A 70 48.34 3.38 28.52
CA ARG A 70 49.40 4.29 28.99
C ARG A 70 50.05 3.83 30.29
N LYS A 71 49.31 3.15 31.17
CA LYS A 71 49.79 2.63 32.46
C LYS A 71 50.35 1.20 32.36
N GLY A 72 50.33 0.57 31.18
CA GLY A 72 50.87 -0.77 30.96
C GLY A 72 49.99 -1.92 31.46
N GLY A 73 48.71 -1.67 31.79
CA GLY A 73 47.78 -2.71 32.25
C GLY A 73 47.16 -3.47 31.07
N SER A 74 47.60 -4.70 30.81
CA SER A 74 47.11 -5.53 29.68
C SER A 74 45.79 -6.25 29.95
N ASP A 75 45.55 -6.65 31.20
CA ASP A 75 44.49 -7.60 31.53
C ASP A 75 43.10 -6.94 31.58
N GLU A 76 43.06 -5.64 31.88
CA GLU A 76 41.83 -4.83 31.91
C GLU A 76 41.37 -4.38 30.51
N VAL A 77 42.27 -4.39 29.51
CA VAL A 77 41.97 -3.88 28.16
C VAL A 77 40.96 -4.76 27.43
N ARG A 78 41.04 -6.08 27.59
CA ARG A 78 40.14 -7.03 26.91
C ARG A 78 38.67 -6.87 27.30
N PRO A 79 38.27 -6.91 28.59
CA PRO A 79 36.87 -6.68 28.96
C PRO A 79 36.40 -5.27 28.59
N MET A 80 37.28 -4.26 28.68
CA MET A 80 36.92 -2.88 28.36
C MET A 80 36.71 -2.67 26.84
N ALA A 81 37.48 -3.35 26.00
CA ALA A 81 37.27 -3.39 24.55
C ALA A 81 35.94 -4.07 24.18
N LEU A 82 35.54 -5.13 24.91
CA LEU A 82 34.23 -5.76 24.72
C LEU A 82 33.08 -4.78 25.03
N PHE A 83 33.19 -4.02 26.12
CA PHE A 83 32.21 -2.97 26.46
C PHE A 83 32.16 -1.88 25.40
N LEU A 84 33.31 -1.41 24.92
CA LEU A 84 33.37 -0.43 23.83
C LEU A 84 32.67 -0.95 22.56
N PHE A 85 32.91 -2.21 22.19
CA PHE A 85 32.26 -2.85 21.05
C PHE A 85 30.73 -2.93 21.23
N LEU A 86 30.25 -3.31 22.42
CA LEU A 86 28.82 -3.34 22.74
C LEU A 86 28.19 -1.94 22.60
N PHE A 87 28.84 -0.92 23.17
CA PHE A 87 28.37 0.47 23.04
C PHE A 87 28.33 0.92 21.59
N LEU A 88 29.34 0.60 20.78
CA LEU A 88 29.36 0.93 19.36
C LEU A 88 28.24 0.20 18.59
N GLY A 89 27.96 -1.07 18.91
CA GLY A 89 26.85 -1.82 18.34
C GLY A 89 25.49 -1.17 18.63
N VAL A 90 25.25 -0.81 19.90
CA VAL A 90 24.03 -0.09 20.31
C VAL A 90 23.95 1.29 19.65
N PHE A 91 25.08 1.99 19.49
CA PHE A 91 25.15 3.29 18.85
C PHE A 91 24.73 3.21 17.38
N VAL A 92 25.30 2.27 16.62
CA VAL A 92 24.95 2.05 15.20
C VAL A 92 23.49 1.64 15.05
N PHE A 93 23.00 0.72 15.90
CA PHE A 93 21.60 0.31 15.91
C PHE A 93 20.65 1.48 16.21
N SER A 94 21.00 2.32 17.17
CA SER A 94 20.21 3.51 17.54
C SER A 94 20.21 4.56 16.44
N LEU A 95 21.35 4.77 15.77
CA LEU A 95 21.47 5.66 14.63
C LEU A 95 20.57 5.20 13.47
N TRP A 96 20.59 3.90 13.16
CA TRP A 96 19.67 3.29 12.21
C TRP A 96 18.20 3.48 12.62
N GLY A 97 17.87 3.28 13.90
CA GLY A 97 16.52 3.48 14.44
C GLY A 97 16.02 4.92 14.32
N VAL A 98 16.88 5.92 14.60
CA VAL A 98 16.56 7.35 14.40
C VAL A 98 16.36 7.67 12.92
N ALA A 99 17.27 7.22 12.04
CA ALA A 99 17.14 7.46 10.60
C ALA A 99 15.85 6.84 10.04
N ARG A 100 15.53 5.62 10.45
CA ARG A 100 14.31 4.91 10.04
C ARG A 100 13.03 5.59 10.54
N THR A 101 13.05 6.14 11.76
CA THR A 101 11.91 6.89 12.35
C THR A 101 11.85 8.37 11.93
N ALA A 102 12.84 8.86 11.19
CA ALA A 102 12.80 10.17 10.55
C ALA A 102 12.21 10.11 9.14
N LYS A 103 12.47 9.02 8.40
CA LYS A 103 11.95 8.79 7.04
C LYS A 103 10.41 8.70 7.04
N GLY A 104 9.75 9.40 6.12
CA GLY A 104 8.29 9.34 5.94
C GLY A 104 7.45 10.24 6.86
N ARG A 105 8.04 11.24 7.52
CA ARG A 105 7.27 12.18 8.35
C ARG A 105 6.70 13.31 7.51
N THR A 106 5.38 13.38 7.40
CA THR A 106 4.71 14.55 6.83
C THR A 106 4.98 15.78 7.70
N SER A 107 5.50 16.84 7.11
CA SER A 107 5.81 18.07 7.84
C SER A 107 4.53 18.87 8.14
N PRO A 108 4.50 19.73 9.18
CA PRO A 108 3.35 20.62 9.40
C PRO A 108 3.01 21.47 8.18
N ARG A 109 4.03 21.88 7.41
CA ARG A 109 3.87 22.62 6.14
C ARG A 109 3.17 21.78 5.09
N GLU A 110 3.53 20.50 4.96
CA GLU A 110 2.87 19.59 4.02
C GLU A 110 1.42 19.33 4.42
N HIS A 111 1.14 19.11 5.70
CA HIS A 111 -0.25 19.02 6.17
C HIS A 111 -1.05 20.29 5.89
N TRP A 112 -0.43 21.47 6.08
CA TRP A 112 -1.06 22.75 5.74
C TRP A 112 -1.38 22.83 4.25
N ALA A 113 -0.41 22.52 3.39
CA ALA A 113 -0.57 22.56 1.94
C ALA A 113 -1.63 21.57 1.45
N LEU A 114 -1.62 20.33 1.97
CA LEU A 114 -2.60 19.30 1.61
C LEU A 114 -4.01 19.65 2.10
N ALA A 115 -4.16 20.24 3.29
CA ALA A 115 -5.46 20.64 3.81
C ALA A 115 -6.08 21.78 3.00
N HIS A 116 -5.31 22.81 2.65
CA HIS A 116 -5.80 23.93 1.84
C HIS A 116 -6.05 23.49 0.40
N PHE A 117 -5.14 22.69 -0.18
CA PHE A 117 -5.37 22.08 -1.49
C PHE A 117 -6.66 21.26 -1.52
N ALA A 118 -6.98 20.54 -0.44
CA ALA A 118 -8.23 19.81 -0.35
C ALA A 118 -9.44 20.76 -0.34
N GLU A 119 -9.41 21.78 0.51
CA GLU A 119 -10.46 22.80 0.60
C GLU A 119 -10.69 23.52 -0.74
N ASP A 120 -9.63 23.98 -1.39
CA ASP A 120 -9.67 24.70 -2.68
C ASP A 120 -10.23 23.84 -3.83
N ASN A 121 -10.16 22.51 -3.71
CA ASN A 121 -10.60 21.56 -4.76
C ASN A 121 -11.81 20.72 -4.35
N GLY A 122 -12.50 21.04 -3.25
CA GLY A 122 -13.67 20.28 -2.78
C GLY A 122 -13.34 18.84 -2.37
N LEU A 123 -12.11 18.59 -1.93
CA LEU A 123 -11.65 17.31 -1.39
C LEU A 123 -11.63 17.38 0.14
N VAL A 124 -11.62 16.21 0.78
CA VAL A 124 -11.48 16.10 2.24
C VAL A 124 -10.15 15.45 2.58
N TYR A 125 -9.27 16.20 3.23
CA TYR A 125 -7.98 15.69 3.69
C TYR A 125 -8.07 15.12 5.10
N THR A 126 -7.63 13.87 5.29
CA THR A 126 -7.55 13.22 6.60
C THR A 126 -6.12 12.74 6.88
N PRO A 127 -5.44 13.26 7.91
CA PRO A 127 -4.08 12.83 8.25
C PRO A 127 -4.09 11.48 9.00
N GLY A 128 -2.98 10.75 8.85
CA GLY A 128 -2.63 9.59 9.65
C GLY A 128 -1.72 9.93 10.85
N PRO A 129 -1.15 8.92 11.52
CA PRO A 129 -1.39 7.49 11.31
C PRO A 129 -2.80 7.07 11.77
N ARG A 130 -3.50 6.33 10.90
CA ARG A 130 -4.74 5.64 11.25
C ARG A 130 -4.63 4.18 10.87
N SER A 131 -5.12 3.30 11.73
CA SER A 131 -5.33 1.91 11.35
C SER A 131 -6.42 1.88 10.28
N GLY A 132 -6.13 1.24 9.16
CA GLY A 132 -7.13 0.91 8.16
C GLY A 132 -7.15 -0.59 7.91
N THR A 133 -8.30 -1.06 7.44
CA THR A 133 -8.48 -2.38 6.85
C THR A 133 -8.81 -2.15 5.39
N MET A 134 -8.07 -2.81 4.50
CA MET A 134 -8.37 -2.78 3.07
C MET A 134 -9.25 -4.00 2.85
N ARG A 135 -10.28 -3.94 2.01
CA ARG A 135 -11.05 -5.14 1.63
C ARG A 135 -10.51 -5.77 0.35
N ALA A 136 -9.22 -5.61 0.10
CA ALA A 136 -8.53 -6.30 -0.96
C ALA A 136 -8.41 -7.81 -0.67
N TRP A 137 -8.35 -8.65 -1.70
CA TRP A 137 -8.31 -10.11 -1.59
C TRP A 137 -7.13 -10.64 -0.77
N TRP A 138 -6.05 -9.85 -0.67
CA TRP A 138 -4.86 -10.16 0.16
C TRP A 138 -4.94 -9.61 1.59
N SER A 139 -5.92 -8.77 1.91
CA SER A 139 -5.95 -7.99 3.14
C SER A 139 -6.69 -8.72 4.26
N ILE A 140 -6.00 -9.70 4.84
CA ILE A 140 -6.26 -10.18 6.22
C ILE A 140 -5.32 -9.45 7.22
N THR A 141 -4.66 -8.36 6.83
CA THR A 141 -3.70 -7.65 7.70
C THR A 141 -3.94 -6.16 7.79
N GLY A 142 -3.93 -5.64 9.02
CA GLY A 142 -4.06 -4.23 9.31
C GLY A 142 -2.88 -3.43 8.73
N HIS A 143 -3.19 -2.31 8.10
CA HIS A 143 -2.23 -1.36 7.58
C HIS A 143 -2.37 -0.03 8.33
N THR A 144 -1.37 0.84 8.16
CA THR A 144 -1.43 2.22 8.62
C THR A 144 -1.61 3.13 7.43
N VAL A 145 -2.70 3.90 7.41
CA VAL A 145 -2.91 5.00 6.46
C VAL A 145 -2.19 6.23 6.99
N ALA A 146 -1.25 6.76 6.21
CA ALA A 146 -0.43 7.92 6.58
C ALA A 146 -1.09 9.24 6.17
N ARG A 147 -1.71 9.27 4.99
CA ARG A 147 -2.42 10.42 4.43
C ARG A 147 -3.58 9.91 3.58
N GLN A 148 -4.72 10.57 3.63
CA GLN A 148 -5.89 10.24 2.83
C GLN A 148 -6.52 11.52 2.29
N MET A 149 -6.99 11.46 1.06
CA MET A 149 -7.82 12.45 0.40
C MET A 149 -9.09 11.75 -0.10
N THR A 150 -10.26 12.33 0.10
CA THR A 150 -11.53 11.78 -0.40
C THR A 150 -12.32 12.82 -1.18
N ARG A 151 -13.02 12.36 -2.21
CA ARG A 151 -14.00 13.12 -2.98
C ARG A 151 -15.28 12.30 -3.11
N GLU A 152 -16.42 12.94 -2.98
CA GLU A 152 -17.70 12.38 -3.42
C GLU A 152 -18.05 13.03 -4.76
N ASN A 153 -18.21 12.21 -5.78
CA ASN A 153 -18.61 12.66 -7.10
C ASN A 153 -20.13 12.94 -7.11
N ALA A 154 -20.61 13.73 -8.07
CA ALA A 154 -22.03 14.11 -8.19
C ALA A 154 -22.99 12.92 -8.35
N ASP A 155 -22.45 11.77 -8.70
CA ASP A 155 -23.11 10.50 -8.91
C ASP A 155 -23.18 9.66 -7.61
N GLY A 156 -22.68 10.19 -6.48
CA GLY A 156 -22.62 9.53 -5.17
C GLY A 156 -21.46 8.55 -5.01
N ARG A 157 -20.57 8.41 -6.00
CA ARG A 157 -19.38 7.57 -5.85
C ARG A 157 -18.32 8.27 -5.01
N THR A 158 -17.75 7.53 -4.07
CA THR A 158 -16.59 8.00 -3.31
C THR A 158 -15.30 7.61 -4.03
N VAL A 159 -14.41 8.57 -4.25
CA VAL A 159 -13.03 8.34 -4.66
C VAL A 159 -12.10 8.69 -3.49
N GLU A 160 -11.20 7.78 -3.16
CA GLU A 160 -10.24 7.91 -2.07
C GLU A 160 -8.82 7.71 -2.60
N TRP A 161 -7.93 8.67 -2.39
CA TRP A 161 -6.49 8.52 -2.57
C TRP A 161 -5.85 8.39 -1.20
N ALA A 162 -5.07 7.35 -0.95
CA ALA A 162 -4.40 7.23 0.34
C ALA A 162 -3.02 6.57 0.22
N ASP A 163 -2.14 6.94 1.15
CA ASP A 163 -0.83 6.31 1.30
C ASP A 163 -0.83 5.36 2.48
N TYR A 164 -0.19 4.22 2.30
CA TYR A 164 -0.25 3.12 3.25
C TYR A 164 1.12 2.53 3.60
N GLU A 165 1.20 1.99 4.81
CA GLU A 165 2.31 1.18 5.30
C GLU A 165 1.79 -0.08 5.98
N ILE A 166 2.23 -1.25 5.52
CA ILE A 166 1.94 -2.56 6.10
C ILE A 166 2.97 -2.83 7.21
N ARG A 167 2.56 -2.68 8.47
CA ARG A 167 3.45 -2.82 9.65
C ARG A 167 4.05 -4.22 9.82
N ASN A 168 3.36 -5.26 9.38
CA ASN A 168 3.78 -6.65 9.51
C ASN A 168 3.97 -7.32 8.15
N ALA A 169 4.77 -6.68 7.29
CA ALA A 169 5.14 -7.21 5.98
C ALA A 169 5.99 -8.50 6.09
N THR A 170 5.41 -9.62 6.51
CA THR A 170 5.97 -10.95 6.24
C THR A 170 6.05 -11.15 4.72
N ARG A 171 6.91 -12.05 4.20
CA ARG A 171 7.07 -12.29 2.75
C ARG A 171 5.79 -12.79 2.02
N ARG A 172 4.63 -12.74 2.67
CA ARG A 172 3.31 -13.20 2.20
C ARG A 172 2.53 -12.16 1.38
N PHE A 173 3.06 -10.94 1.17
CA PHE A 173 2.32 -9.90 0.45
C PHE A 173 2.62 -9.88 -1.03
N THR A 174 1.55 -9.87 -1.79
CA THR A 174 1.53 -9.70 -3.25
C THR A 174 1.84 -8.26 -3.67
N TYR A 175 1.60 -7.29 -2.78
CA TYR A 175 1.81 -5.85 -3.03
C TYR A 175 3.03 -5.31 -2.29
N SER A 176 3.46 -4.11 -2.69
CA SER A 176 4.50 -3.38 -1.97
C SER A 176 4.06 -3.13 -0.52
N PRO A 177 4.94 -3.34 0.48
CA PRO A 177 4.66 -3.02 1.90
C PRO A 177 4.33 -1.56 2.16
N VAL A 178 4.70 -0.67 1.23
CA VAL A 178 4.43 0.76 1.26
C VAL A 178 3.98 1.20 -0.12
N GLY A 179 3.16 2.23 -0.20
CA GLY A 179 2.73 2.80 -1.45
C GLY A 179 1.48 3.64 -1.30
N GLY A 180 0.80 3.87 -2.41
CA GLY A 180 -0.49 4.54 -2.43
C GLY A 180 -1.55 3.73 -3.15
N TRP A 181 -2.81 4.04 -2.87
CA TRP A 181 -3.94 3.51 -3.61
C TRP A 181 -4.91 4.59 -4.03
N ILE A 182 -5.66 4.28 -5.09
CA ILE A 182 -6.90 4.94 -5.45
C ILE A 182 -8.00 3.91 -5.23
N LYS A 183 -9.02 4.28 -4.46
CA LYS A 183 -10.18 3.45 -4.20
C LYS A 183 -11.41 4.16 -4.72
N ILE A 184 -12.15 3.50 -5.60
CA ILE A 184 -13.36 4.04 -6.24
C ILE A 184 -14.53 3.15 -5.82
N GLY A 185 -15.57 3.77 -5.25
CA GLY A 185 -16.82 3.10 -4.91
C GLY A 185 -17.61 2.73 -6.16
N LEU A 186 -18.11 1.51 -6.20
CA LEU A 186 -18.96 0.99 -7.27
C LEU A 186 -20.42 1.06 -6.82
N ARG A 187 -21.33 1.39 -7.74
CA ARG A 187 -22.77 1.44 -7.41
C ARG A 187 -23.40 0.06 -7.32
N ARG A 188 -22.73 -0.93 -7.90
CA ARG A 188 -23.15 -2.34 -7.93
C ARG A 188 -21.92 -3.23 -7.74
N PRO A 189 -22.10 -4.41 -7.12
CA PRO A 189 -21.00 -5.35 -6.98
C PRO A 189 -20.57 -5.87 -8.35
N LEU A 190 -19.25 -5.99 -8.52
CA LEU A 190 -18.61 -6.53 -9.73
C LEU A 190 -17.95 -7.88 -9.44
N PRO A 191 -17.80 -8.74 -10.46
CA PRO A 191 -17.00 -9.96 -10.32
C PRO A 191 -15.59 -9.61 -9.86
N HIS A 192 -15.02 -10.51 -9.06
CA HIS A 192 -13.69 -10.28 -8.50
C HIS A 192 -12.62 -10.44 -9.56
N ILE A 193 -12.11 -9.32 -10.06
CA ILE A 193 -11.13 -9.28 -11.15
C ILE A 193 -9.83 -8.67 -10.64
N ILE A 194 -8.70 -9.25 -11.02
CA ILE A 194 -7.37 -8.73 -10.68
C ILE A 194 -6.59 -8.51 -11.98
N VAL A 195 -5.97 -7.33 -12.11
CA VAL A 195 -4.95 -7.05 -13.14
C VAL A 195 -3.66 -6.69 -12.44
N ARG A 196 -2.56 -7.35 -12.79
CA ARG A 196 -1.25 -7.16 -12.13
C ARG A 196 -0.15 -6.96 -13.15
N ALA A 197 0.78 -6.05 -12.89
CA ALA A 197 1.93 -5.88 -13.76
C ALA A 197 2.88 -7.11 -13.70
N THR A 198 3.11 -7.78 -14.85
CA THR A 198 3.92 -9.01 -15.02
C THR A 198 5.36 -8.81 -14.53
N ARG A 199 5.97 -7.63 -14.78
CA ARG A 199 7.34 -7.30 -14.35
C ARG A 199 7.55 -7.27 -12.84
N ARG A 200 6.49 -7.23 -12.02
CA ARG A 200 6.59 -7.34 -10.56
C ARG A 200 6.58 -8.78 -10.07
N GLY A 201 6.18 -9.71 -10.93
CA GLY A 201 6.01 -11.12 -10.66
C GLY A 201 4.93 -11.42 -9.62
N THR A 202 4.13 -12.45 -9.86
CA THR A 202 3.80 -13.36 -8.76
C THR A 202 5.15 -13.82 -8.21
N ARG A 203 5.58 -13.28 -7.05
CA ARG A 203 6.84 -13.72 -6.46
C ARG A 203 6.80 -15.24 -6.42
N ALA A 204 7.68 -15.92 -7.15
CA ALA A 204 7.76 -17.37 -7.26
C ALA A 204 7.91 -18.09 -5.91
N PHE A 205 8.14 -17.32 -4.84
CA PHE A 205 8.26 -17.75 -3.44
C PHE A 205 7.15 -17.21 -2.52
N ALA A 206 6.03 -16.70 -3.07
CA ALA A 206 4.87 -16.38 -2.26
C ALA A 206 4.19 -17.68 -1.79
N VAL A 207 4.25 -17.93 -0.48
CA VAL A 207 3.48 -19.00 0.20
C VAL A 207 1.99 -18.60 0.32
N ALA A 208 1.61 -17.42 -0.17
CA ALA A 208 0.24 -16.96 -0.18
C ALA A 208 -0.61 -17.74 -1.18
N ALA A 209 -1.91 -17.77 -0.93
CA ALA A 209 -2.89 -18.25 -1.89
C ALA A 209 -2.79 -17.35 -3.15
N VAL A 210 -2.55 -17.93 -4.32
CA VAL A 210 -2.46 -17.21 -5.59
C VAL A 210 -3.74 -17.50 -6.37
N PRO A 211 -4.32 -16.56 -7.14
CA PRO A 211 -5.43 -16.88 -8.03
C PRO A 211 -5.11 -18.11 -8.88
N ASP A 212 -6.08 -18.99 -9.05
CA ASP A 212 -5.89 -20.21 -9.84
C ASP A 212 -5.46 -19.85 -11.28
N SER A 213 -4.50 -20.59 -11.82
CA SER A 213 -4.09 -20.45 -13.22
C SER A 213 -5.23 -20.68 -14.21
N GLY A 214 -6.22 -21.51 -13.86
CA GLY A 214 -7.42 -21.72 -14.70
C GLY A 214 -8.30 -20.47 -14.82
N GLN A 215 -8.12 -19.49 -13.93
CA GLN A 215 -8.85 -18.23 -13.90
C GLN A 215 -8.08 -17.09 -14.59
N ARG A 216 -6.94 -17.39 -15.22
CA ARG A 216 -6.17 -16.42 -16.01
C ARG A 216 -6.84 -16.23 -17.37
N LEU A 217 -7.15 -14.97 -17.70
CA LEU A 217 -7.65 -14.59 -19.01
C LEU A 217 -6.53 -13.87 -19.79
N SER A 218 -6.08 -14.48 -20.87
CA SER A 218 -5.16 -13.85 -21.82
C SER A 218 -5.91 -12.93 -22.75
N LEU A 219 -5.35 -11.74 -22.98
CA LEU A 219 -5.92 -10.74 -23.89
C LEU A 219 -5.07 -10.63 -25.16
N GLU A 220 -5.67 -10.11 -26.24
CA GLU A 220 -4.98 -9.92 -27.53
C GLU A 220 -3.86 -8.86 -27.43
N GLY A 221 -2.86 -8.98 -28.32
CA GLY A 221 -1.73 -8.04 -28.40
C GLY A 221 -0.57 -8.40 -27.47
N ASP A 222 0.12 -7.39 -26.94
CA ASP A 222 1.26 -7.50 -26.03
C ASP A 222 0.86 -7.42 -24.55
N PHE A 223 -0.44 -7.48 -24.24
CA PHE A 223 -0.95 -7.33 -22.87
C PHE A 223 -0.30 -8.31 -21.89
N ASP A 224 -0.19 -9.59 -22.27
CA ASP A 224 0.36 -10.64 -21.42
C ASP A 224 1.86 -10.44 -21.11
N GLU A 225 2.58 -9.61 -21.88
CA GLU A 225 3.96 -9.21 -21.57
C GLU A 225 4.02 -8.20 -20.40
N HIS A 226 2.95 -7.44 -20.23
CA HIS A 226 2.86 -6.32 -19.29
C HIS A 226 2.00 -6.64 -18.07
N PHE A 227 0.94 -7.41 -18.22
CA PHE A 227 -0.02 -7.72 -17.17
C PHE A 227 -0.53 -9.17 -17.16
N ASP A 228 -0.84 -9.66 -15.96
CA ASP A 228 -1.63 -10.87 -15.72
C ASP A 228 -3.05 -10.45 -15.32
N LEU A 229 -4.07 -10.90 -16.05
CA LEU A 229 -5.49 -10.70 -15.74
C LEU A 229 -6.10 -12.00 -15.20
N TYR A 230 -6.82 -11.90 -14.09
CA TYR A 230 -7.56 -12.99 -13.48
C TYR A 230 -9.02 -12.63 -13.29
N CYS A 231 -9.93 -13.49 -13.73
CA CYS A 231 -11.37 -13.34 -13.52
C CYS A 231 -12.02 -14.69 -13.17
N PRO A 232 -13.16 -14.70 -12.48
CA PRO A 232 -13.87 -15.94 -12.19
C PRO A 232 -14.42 -16.55 -13.49
N GLU A 233 -14.49 -17.88 -13.54
CA GLU A 233 -15.04 -18.61 -14.70
C GLU A 233 -16.49 -18.14 -14.97
N GLY A 234 -16.81 -17.89 -16.24
CA GLY A 234 -18.12 -17.39 -16.69
C GLY A 234 -18.29 -15.86 -16.59
N TYR A 235 -17.27 -15.13 -16.16
CA TYR A 235 -17.23 -13.66 -16.10
C TYR A 235 -16.23 -13.04 -17.09
N GLU A 236 -15.78 -13.79 -18.09
CA GLU A 236 -14.78 -13.37 -19.08
C GLU A 236 -15.30 -12.18 -19.91
N ALA A 237 -16.58 -12.20 -20.30
CA ALA A 237 -17.19 -11.09 -21.04
C ALA A 237 -17.24 -9.79 -20.23
N ASP A 238 -17.47 -9.89 -18.92
CA ASP A 238 -17.43 -8.73 -18.02
C ASP A 238 -16.01 -8.16 -17.92
N ALA A 239 -15.00 -9.03 -17.85
CA ALA A 239 -13.59 -8.63 -17.84
C ALA A 239 -13.17 -7.96 -19.16
N LEU A 240 -13.57 -8.52 -20.30
CA LEU A 240 -13.26 -7.96 -21.64
C LEU A 240 -13.89 -6.57 -21.87
N TYR A 241 -15.09 -6.31 -21.33
CA TYR A 241 -15.69 -4.98 -21.44
C TYR A 241 -15.01 -3.95 -20.53
N LEU A 242 -14.56 -4.36 -19.34
CA LEU A 242 -13.86 -3.46 -18.40
C LEU A 242 -12.46 -3.11 -18.89
N PHE A 243 -11.72 -4.11 -19.35
CA PHE A 243 -10.32 -4.00 -19.77
C PHE A 243 -10.21 -3.94 -21.29
N THR A 244 -10.86 -2.94 -21.88
CA THR A 244 -10.71 -2.63 -23.30
C THR A 244 -9.31 -2.06 -23.60
N PRO A 245 -8.84 -2.11 -24.86
CA PRO A 245 -7.50 -1.67 -25.24
C PRO A 245 -7.10 -0.27 -24.77
N ASP A 246 -8.02 0.69 -24.73
CA ASP A 246 -7.82 2.05 -24.22
C ASP A 246 -7.54 2.08 -22.71
N VAL A 247 -8.27 1.29 -21.91
CA VAL A 247 -8.05 1.18 -20.46
C VAL A 247 -6.74 0.46 -20.17
N MET A 248 -6.42 -0.54 -20.98
CA MET A 248 -5.16 -1.27 -20.89
C MET A 248 -3.98 -0.35 -21.22
N ALA A 249 -4.06 0.41 -22.32
CA ALA A 249 -3.07 1.40 -22.70
C ALA A 249 -2.89 2.44 -21.59
N GLN A 250 -3.98 2.94 -20.98
CA GLN A 250 -3.85 3.89 -19.88
C GLN A 250 -3.21 3.26 -18.62
N ALA A 251 -3.52 2.01 -18.29
CA ALA A 251 -2.87 1.30 -17.20
C ALA A 251 -1.36 1.07 -17.46
N ILE A 252 -0.96 0.93 -18.73
CA ILE A 252 0.43 0.85 -19.22
C ILE A 252 1.11 2.24 -19.18
N ASP A 253 0.46 3.26 -19.73
CA ASP A 253 1.02 4.56 -20.10
C ASP A 253 1.10 5.55 -18.92
N ASP A 254 0.19 5.50 -17.94
CA ASP A 254 0.21 6.34 -16.71
C ASP A 254 1.29 5.83 -15.69
N ALA A 255 2.49 5.53 -16.19
CA ALA A 255 3.70 5.10 -15.48
C ALA A 255 3.77 3.61 -15.06
N GLY A 256 3.26 2.69 -15.87
CA GLY A 256 3.69 1.29 -15.95
C GLY A 256 3.65 0.50 -14.63
N GLY A 257 2.59 0.61 -13.82
CA GLY A 257 2.66 0.03 -12.49
C GLY A 257 1.47 0.12 -11.55
N TRP A 258 0.26 0.38 -12.03
CA TRP A 258 -0.93 0.21 -11.21
C TRP A 258 -1.34 -1.26 -11.21
N ASP A 259 -1.40 -1.85 -10.03
CA ASP A 259 -2.02 -3.14 -9.82
C ASP A 259 -3.51 -2.88 -9.51
N ILE A 260 -4.41 -3.47 -10.27
CA ILE A 260 -5.85 -3.20 -10.22
C ILE A 260 -6.57 -4.40 -9.60
N GLU A 261 -7.52 -4.13 -8.74
CA GLU A 261 -8.42 -5.14 -8.19
C GLU A 261 -9.84 -4.58 -8.15
N ILE A 262 -10.78 -5.38 -8.63
CA ILE A 262 -12.21 -5.15 -8.43
C ILE A 262 -12.68 -6.20 -7.45
N VAL A 263 -13.23 -5.79 -6.31
CA VAL A 263 -13.70 -6.69 -5.26
C VAL A 263 -14.95 -6.12 -4.60
N ASP A 264 -16.00 -6.94 -4.52
CA ASP A 264 -17.31 -6.51 -4.04
C ASP A 264 -17.77 -5.24 -4.77
N ASP A 265 -17.89 -4.14 -4.03
CA ASP A 265 -18.36 -2.82 -4.42
C ASP A 265 -17.21 -1.81 -4.55
N LEU A 266 -15.97 -2.26 -4.74
CA LEU A 266 -14.79 -1.41 -4.82
C LEU A 266 -13.91 -1.75 -6.03
N LEU A 267 -13.42 -0.70 -6.69
CA LEU A 267 -12.24 -0.75 -7.55
C LEU A 267 -11.06 -0.17 -6.78
N LEU A 268 -9.97 -0.92 -6.69
CA LEU A 268 -8.71 -0.57 -6.06
C LEU A 268 -7.62 -0.50 -7.12
N LEU A 269 -6.90 0.61 -7.19
CA LEU A 269 -5.69 0.77 -7.95
C LEU A 269 -4.55 0.98 -6.97
N VAL A 270 -3.54 0.12 -6.99
CA VAL A 270 -2.44 0.15 -6.03
C VAL A 270 -1.12 0.42 -6.74
N HIS A 271 -0.32 1.30 -6.16
CA HIS A 271 0.95 1.71 -6.72
C HIS A 271 2.06 1.73 -5.65
N PRO A 272 3.33 1.40 -5.96
CA PRO A 272 4.41 1.33 -4.95
C PRO A 272 4.88 2.70 -4.46
N ARG A 273 4.55 3.77 -5.19
CA ARG A 273 4.79 5.15 -4.78
C ARG A 273 3.52 5.74 -4.19
N ASP A 274 3.70 6.60 -3.20
CA ASP A 274 2.66 7.44 -2.62
C ASP A 274 1.87 8.19 -3.70
N VAL A 275 0.58 8.38 -3.43
CA VAL A 275 -0.37 9.10 -4.28
C VAL A 275 -0.76 10.44 -3.68
N VAL A 276 -0.73 10.59 -2.35
CA VAL A 276 -0.98 11.87 -1.69
C VAL A 276 0.34 12.63 -1.52
N THR A 277 0.58 13.61 -2.38
CA THR A 277 1.86 14.35 -2.46
C THR A 277 1.65 15.86 -2.45
N THR A 278 2.72 16.63 -2.30
CA THR A 278 2.70 18.09 -2.51
C THR A 278 3.14 18.49 -3.93
N ASP A 279 3.33 17.52 -4.82
CA ASP A 279 3.65 17.75 -6.24
C ASP A 279 2.36 17.94 -7.05
N PRO A 280 2.12 19.13 -7.63
CA PRO A 280 0.96 19.40 -8.46
C PRO A 280 0.85 18.51 -9.71
N ALA A 281 1.98 18.18 -10.35
CA ALA A 281 1.96 17.39 -11.58
C ALA A 281 1.45 15.98 -11.31
N ARG A 282 1.92 15.40 -10.20
CA ARG A 282 1.46 14.08 -9.74
C ARG A 282 -0.01 14.08 -9.33
N TRP A 283 -0.53 15.16 -8.73
CA TRP A 283 -1.96 15.29 -8.45
C TRP A 283 -2.81 15.29 -9.71
N ALA A 284 -2.40 16.05 -10.73
CA ALA A 284 -3.08 16.06 -12.01
C ALA A 284 -3.11 14.66 -12.64
N GLU A 285 -2.02 13.90 -12.53
CA GLU A 285 -1.95 12.51 -13.00
C GLU A 285 -2.92 11.59 -12.25
N VAL A 286 -2.83 11.50 -10.92
CA VAL A 286 -3.65 10.55 -10.14
C VAL A 286 -5.14 10.88 -10.17
N ILE A 287 -5.52 12.15 -10.35
CA ILE A 287 -6.92 12.55 -10.53
C ILE A 287 -7.41 12.16 -11.93
N ARG A 288 -6.62 12.43 -12.99
CA ARG A 288 -6.96 11.97 -14.35
C ARG A 288 -7.12 10.46 -14.42
N THR A 289 -6.21 9.70 -13.80
CA THR A 289 -6.32 8.24 -13.73
C THR A 289 -7.61 7.84 -13.02
N ALA A 290 -7.90 8.40 -11.84
CA ALA A 290 -9.13 8.08 -11.11
C ALA A 290 -10.40 8.39 -11.92
N ASP A 291 -10.46 9.56 -12.57
CA ASP A 291 -11.62 9.99 -13.35
C ASP A 291 -11.82 9.14 -14.61
N ALA A 292 -10.72 8.70 -15.25
CA ALA A 292 -10.79 7.79 -16.39
C ALA A 292 -11.37 6.43 -15.99
N PHE A 293 -10.90 5.84 -14.89
CA PHE A 293 -11.45 4.59 -14.38
C PHE A 293 -12.90 4.75 -13.90
N ALA A 294 -13.25 5.85 -13.22
CA ALA A 294 -14.63 6.13 -12.83
C ALA A 294 -15.56 6.25 -14.05
N THR A 295 -15.12 6.96 -15.10
CA THR A 295 -15.86 7.09 -16.36
C THR A 295 -16.06 5.73 -17.04
N LYS A 296 -15.02 4.88 -17.05
CA LYS A 296 -15.12 3.54 -17.62
C LYS A 296 -16.11 2.66 -16.85
N LEU A 297 -16.05 2.70 -15.52
CA LEU A 297 -16.98 1.97 -14.65
C LEU A 297 -18.43 2.42 -14.90
N GLU A 298 -18.67 3.71 -15.07
CA GLU A 298 -20.00 4.23 -15.45
C GLU A 298 -20.48 3.69 -16.80
N GLN A 299 -19.61 3.66 -17.80
CA GLN A 299 -19.94 3.13 -19.12
C GLN A 299 -20.29 1.65 -19.04
N TRP A 300 -19.50 0.87 -18.30
CA TRP A 300 -19.75 -0.54 -18.06
C TRP A 300 -21.09 -0.77 -17.34
N GLU A 301 -21.37 -0.01 -16.29
CA GLU A 301 -22.63 -0.16 -15.53
C GLU A 301 -23.85 0.13 -16.41
N ARG A 302 -23.74 1.13 -17.29
CA ARG A 302 -24.78 1.45 -18.29
C ARG A 302 -24.94 0.34 -19.32
N TRP A 303 -23.85 -0.18 -19.88
CA TRP A 303 -23.92 -1.28 -20.84
C TRP A 303 -24.56 -2.53 -20.26
N ARG A 304 -24.18 -2.89 -19.02
CA ARG A 304 -24.75 -4.07 -18.35
C ARG A 304 -26.23 -3.89 -18.06
N GLU A 305 -26.69 -2.67 -17.80
CA GLU A 305 -28.11 -2.35 -17.67
C GLU A 305 -28.85 -2.49 -19.02
N THR A 306 -28.26 -2.04 -20.13
CA THR A 306 -28.85 -2.22 -21.47
C THR A 306 -29.00 -3.70 -21.83
N GLN A 307 -27.94 -4.51 -21.61
CA GLN A 307 -27.98 -5.95 -21.85
C GLN A 307 -29.08 -6.66 -21.04
N ARG A 308 -29.44 -6.14 -19.86
CA ARG A 308 -30.58 -6.66 -19.07
C ARG A 308 -31.94 -6.33 -19.69
N ARG A 309 -32.08 -5.17 -20.33
CA ARG A 309 -33.37 -4.72 -20.89
C ARG A 309 -33.72 -5.41 -22.20
N ASP A 310 -32.71 -5.79 -22.97
CA ASP A 310 -32.89 -6.36 -24.31
C ASP A 310 -33.12 -7.88 -24.31
N ASP A 311 -33.03 -8.55 -23.15
CA ASP A 311 -33.26 -10.00 -23.01
C ASP A 311 -34.50 -10.31 -22.12
N PRO A 312 -35.71 -10.39 -22.71
CA PRO A 312 -36.96 -10.64 -21.99
C PRO A 312 -37.17 -12.11 -21.56
N ALA A 313 -36.26 -13.04 -21.88
CA ALA A 313 -36.38 -14.46 -21.51
C ALA A 313 -35.82 -14.78 -20.10
N VAL A 314 -35.42 -13.76 -19.34
CA VAL A 314 -34.56 -13.87 -18.15
C VAL A 314 -35.31 -13.58 -16.84
N ASP A 315 -36.65 -13.68 -16.85
CA ASP A 315 -37.49 -13.00 -15.85
C ASP A 315 -37.66 -13.69 -14.48
N GLU A 316 -37.22 -14.93 -14.24
CA GLU A 316 -37.38 -15.53 -12.89
C GLU A 316 -36.16 -16.29 -12.34
N ALA A 317 -35.43 -17.06 -13.16
CA ALA A 317 -34.30 -17.86 -12.66
C ALA A 317 -33.00 -17.06 -12.41
N ARG A 318 -32.93 -15.82 -12.92
CA ARG A 318 -31.77 -14.92 -12.82
C ARG A 318 -32.06 -13.68 -11.96
N LEU A 319 -33.15 -13.69 -11.18
CA LEU A 319 -33.50 -12.61 -10.24
C LEU A 319 -32.48 -12.38 -9.10
N ASP A 320 -31.40 -13.16 -9.01
CA ASP A 320 -30.25 -12.86 -8.14
C ASP A 320 -29.08 -12.14 -8.86
N LEU A 321 -29.28 -11.63 -10.09
CA LEU A 321 -28.27 -10.85 -10.83
C LEU A 321 -28.03 -9.42 -10.30
N THR A 322 -28.75 -8.97 -9.28
CA THR A 322 -28.30 -7.84 -8.45
C THR A 322 -27.02 -8.18 -7.66
N ARG A 323 -26.70 -9.46 -7.56
CA ARG A 323 -25.51 -9.98 -6.89
C ARG A 323 -24.68 -10.77 -7.89
N VAL A 324 -23.39 -10.51 -7.91
CA VAL A 324 -22.41 -11.42 -8.48
C VAL A 324 -22.62 -12.78 -7.82
N ALA A 325 -22.78 -13.84 -8.61
CA ALA A 325 -22.99 -15.19 -8.10
C ALA A 325 -21.88 -15.53 -7.08
N PRO A 326 -22.13 -16.37 -6.05
CA PRO A 326 -21.12 -16.68 -5.04
C PRO A 326 -19.75 -17.05 -5.60
N ALA A 327 -19.71 -17.80 -6.71
CA ALA A 327 -18.49 -18.19 -7.44
C ALA A 327 -17.75 -17.02 -8.08
N GLY A 328 -18.45 -15.95 -8.48
CA GLY A 328 -17.85 -14.73 -9.06
C GLY A 328 -17.37 -13.71 -8.02
N ARG A 329 -17.79 -13.84 -6.76
CA ARG A 329 -17.46 -12.85 -5.72
C ARG A 329 -16.00 -12.91 -5.29
N ARG A 330 -15.35 -14.06 -5.41
CA ARG A 330 -13.94 -14.23 -5.04
C ARG A 330 -13.28 -15.17 -6.01
N LEU A 331 -12.02 -14.90 -6.32
CA LEU A 331 -11.19 -15.81 -7.09
C LEU A 331 -10.89 -17.03 -6.24
N GLN A 332 -10.87 -18.18 -6.87
CA GLN A 332 -10.38 -19.39 -6.24
C GLN A 332 -8.87 -19.27 -6.15
N THR A 333 -8.32 -19.73 -5.05
CA THR A 333 -6.88 -19.63 -4.82
C THR A 333 -6.28 -21.00 -4.68
N SER A 334 -5.21 -21.26 -5.43
CA SER A 334 -4.40 -22.45 -5.29
C SER A 334 -3.15 -22.15 -4.48
N TRP A 335 -2.58 -23.20 -3.90
CA TRP A 335 -1.32 -23.11 -3.18
C TRP A 335 -0.18 -23.01 -4.21
N GLY A 336 0.62 -21.95 -4.12
CA GLY A 336 1.75 -21.76 -5.01
C GLY A 336 2.79 -22.89 -4.89
N LEU A 337 3.57 -23.11 -5.95
CA LEU A 337 4.67 -24.10 -6.02
C LEU A 337 5.59 -24.08 -4.80
N ALA A 338 5.92 -22.90 -4.28
CA ALA A 338 6.76 -22.75 -3.10
C ALA A 338 6.17 -23.37 -1.82
N ALA A 339 4.84 -23.38 -1.68
CA ALA A 339 4.20 -24.01 -0.54
C ALA A 339 4.24 -25.55 -0.66
N TRP A 340 4.06 -26.08 -1.87
CA TRP A 340 4.29 -27.50 -2.16
C TRP A 340 5.73 -27.92 -1.91
N VAL A 341 6.71 -27.11 -2.35
CA VAL A 341 8.13 -27.35 -2.06
C VAL A 341 8.40 -27.29 -0.55
N SER A 342 7.77 -26.37 0.18
CA SER A 342 7.90 -26.28 1.64
C SER A 342 7.31 -27.51 2.34
N PHE A 343 6.14 -28.00 1.90
CA PHE A 343 5.57 -29.25 2.40
C PHE A 343 6.46 -30.45 2.09
N ALA A 344 7.01 -30.53 0.88
CA ALA A 344 7.93 -31.60 0.49
C ALA A 344 9.22 -31.57 1.33
N LEU A 345 9.77 -30.38 1.61
CA LEU A 345 10.95 -30.21 2.46
C LEU A 345 10.68 -30.62 3.92
N VAL A 346 9.52 -30.23 4.47
CA VAL A 346 9.11 -30.64 5.82
C VAL A 346 8.88 -32.15 5.88
N ALA A 347 8.20 -32.73 4.89
CA ALA A 347 8.01 -34.18 4.80
C ALA A 347 9.35 -34.92 4.71
N ALA A 348 10.29 -34.42 3.89
CA ALA A 348 11.64 -34.97 3.80
C ALA A 348 12.41 -34.88 5.13
N LEU A 349 12.33 -33.74 5.84
CA LEU A 349 12.91 -33.57 7.17
C LEU A 349 12.31 -34.53 8.21
N ILE A 350 10.99 -34.75 8.16
CA ILE A 350 10.30 -35.71 9.02
C ILE A 350 10.78 -37.13 8.70
N VAL A 351 10.85 -37.51 7.42
CA VAL A 351 11.34 -38.83 7.00
C VAL A 351 12.79 -39.03 7.43
N VAL A 352 13.66 -38.04 7.23
CA VAL A 352 15.06 -38.06 7.68
C VAL A 352 15.16 -38.18 9.21
N PHE A 353 14.32 -37.45 9.95
CA PHE A 353 14.24 -37.56 11.41
C PHE A 353 13.83 -38.96 11.87
N PHE A 354 12.85 -39.59 11.20
CA PHE A 354 12.43 -40.97 11.51
C PHE A 354 13.44 -42.03 11.06
N LEU A 355 14.23 -41.77 10.02
CA LEU A 355 15.30 -42.66 9.55
C LEU A 355 16.56 -42.57 10.44
N LEU A 356 16.90 -41.38 10.92
CA LEU A 356 18.01 -41.15 11.86
C LEU A 356 17.64 -41.43 13.33
N GLY A 357 16.35 -41.44 13.66
CA GLY A 357 15.81 -41.71 14.99
C GLY A 357 15.41 -43.17 15.23
N ARG A 358 15.76 -44.10 14.32
CA ARG A 358 15.66 -45.53 14.60
C ARG A 358 16.90 -45.98 15.39
N PRO A 359 16.74 -46.58 16.58
CA PRO A 359 17.87 -47.12 17.37
C PRO A 359 18.60 -48.26 16.65
#